data_AF-A0A7H4PQN8-F1
#
_entry.id   AF-A0A7H4PQN8-F1
#
_cell.length_a   1.000
_cell.length_b   1.000
_cell.length_c   1.000
_cell.angle_alpha   90.00
_cell.angle_beta   90.00
_cell.angle_gamma   90.00
#
_symmetry.space_group_name_H-M   'P 1'
#
loop_
_entity.id
_entity.type
_entity.pdbx_description
1 polymer ?
#
loop_
_entity_poly.entity_id
_entity_poly.type
_entity_poly.pdbx_seq_one_letter_code
_entity_poly.pdbx_strand_id
1 'polypeptide(L)'
;MRSLALGDVEIPRHWHGRCRRFIDCVTANAAEGLRLSHKGRLEVGYDADLTLFTLAQTPTVLVDAEKESLQTDKILLPLAAVRAGKGYLTEQGSAENAFDF
;
A
#
# COMPACT_ATOMS: atom_id res chain seq x y z
N MET A 1 23.25 -10.96 16.61
CA MET A 1 21.89 -10.77 16.07
C MET A 1 21.92 -9.49 15.24
N ARG A 2 21.98 -9.58 13.91
CA ARG A 2 22.07 -8.39 13.04
C ARG A 2 20.65 -7.92 12.72
N SER A 3 20.35 -6.71 13.15
CA SER A 3 19.16 -5.96 12.73
C SER A 3 19.26 -5.70 11.23
N LEU A 4 18.28 -6.17 10.46
CA LEU A 4 18.06 -5.69 9.10
C LEU A 4 17.24 -4.40 9.23
N ALA A 5 17.92 -3.27 9.11
CA ALA A 5 17.27 -1.99 8.88
C ALA A 5 16.60 -2.05 7.50
N LEU A 6 15.29 -2.32 7.49
CA LEU A 6 14.42 -1.87 6.41
C LEU A 6 14.50 -0.34 6.41
N GLY A 7 14.89 0.24 5.28
CA GLY A 7 15.30 1.64 5.13
C GLY A 7 14.38 2.68 5.77
N ASP A 8 14.98 3.84 6.08
CA ASP A 8 14.41 4.95 6.84
C ASP A 8 13.18 5.58 6.17
N VAL A 9 12.02 4.92 6.26
CA VAL A 9 10.72 5.56 6.06
C VAL A 9 10.20 5.95 7.43
N GLU A 10 10.55 7.16 7.89
CA GLU A 10 9.90 7.76 9.05
C GLU A 10 8.44 8.09 8.70
N ILE A 11 7.52 7.18 9.04
CA ILE A 11 6.09 7.49 9.03
C ILE A 11 5.85 8.48 10.17
N PRO A 12 5.38 9.72 9.94
CA PRO A 12 5.23 10.68 11.02
C PRO A 12 4.24 10.18 12.09
N ARG A 13 4.49 10.46 13.38
CA ARG A 13 3.62 9.97 14.48
C ARG A 13 2.15 10.37 14.31
N HIS A 14 1.87 11.52 13.69
CA HIS A 14 0.51 11.97 13.40
C HIS A 14 -0.21 11.18 12.28
N TRP A 15 0.50 10.36 11.51
CA TRP A 15 -0.05 9.43 10.50
C TRP A 15 -0.46 8.09 11.11
N HIS A 16 0.10 7.70 12.24
CA HIS A 16 -0.11 6.37 12.83
C HIS A 16 -1.59 6.06 13.13
N GLY A 17 -2.38 7.06 13.57
CA GLY A 17 -3.80 6.87 13.86
C GLY A 17 -4.76 7.08 12.67
N ARG A 18 -4.36 7.85 11.64
CA ARG A 18 -5.22 8.15 10.47
C ARG A 18 -4.95 7.24 9.28
N CYS A 19 -3.69 6.92 9.02
CA CYS A 19 -3.29 6.06 7.90
C CYS A 19 -3.61 4.60 8.17
N ARG A 20 -3.56 4.17 9.43
CA ARG A 20 -4.09 2.86 9.85
C ARG A 20 -5.55 2.70 9.40
N ARG A 21 -6.41 3.70 9.63
CA ARG A 21 -7.82 3.63 9.22
C ARG A 21 -8.01 3.53 7.71
N PHE A 22 -7.19 4.24 6.92
CA PHE A 22 -7.27 4.14 5.46
C PHE A 22 -6.89 2.73 4.98
N ILE A 23 -5.75 2.22 5.45
CA ILE A 23 -5.30 0.86 5.10
C ILE A 23 -6.32 -0.19 5.57
N ASP A 24 -6.82 -0.10 6.80
CA ASP A 24 -7.83 -1.04 7.31
C ASP A 24 -9.11 -0.98 6.48
N CYS A 25 -9.55 0.21 6.06
CA CYS A 25 -10.73 0.39 5.21
C CYS A 25 -10.62 -0.36 3.88
N VAL A 26 -9.43 -0.34 3.25
CA VAL A 26 -9.18 -0.98 1.95
C VAL A 26 -8.63 -2.41 2.07
N THR A 27 -8.42 -2.93 3.29
CA THR A 27 -7.89 -4.28 3.53
C THR A 27 -8.82 -5.07 4.46
N ALA A 28 -8.59 -5.04 5.76
CA ALA A 28 -9.31 -5.83 6.76
C ALA A 28 -10.83 -5.60 6.74
N ASN A 29 -11.28 -4.34 6.70
CA ASN A 29 -12.71 -4.01 6.73
C ASN A 29 -13.40 -4.42 5.43
N ALA A 30 -12.72 -4.25 4.28
CA ALA A 30 -13.23 -4.70 2.99
C ALA A 30 -13.35 -6.23 2.94
N ALA A 31 -12.32 -6.94 3.42
CA ALA A 31 -12.33 -8.40 3.49
C ALA A 31 -13.45 -8.92 4.41
N GLU A 32 -13.66 -8.29 5.56
CA GLU A 32 -14.77 -8.60 6.47
C GLU A 32 -16.13 -8.38 5.80
N GLY A 33 -16.35 -7.21 5.18
CA GLY A 33 -17.59 -6.89 4.48
C GLY A 33 -17.92 -7.87 3.33
N LEU A 34 -16.90 -8.43 2.69
CA LEU A 34 -17.02 -9.42 1.62
C LEU A 34 -16.94 -10.89 2.10
N ARG A 35 -16.79 -11.13 3.41
CA ARG A 35 -16.64 -12.47 4.01
C ARG A 35 -15.45 -13.27 3.46
N LEU A 36 -14.34 -12.60 3.19
CA LEU A 36 -13.09 -13.20 2.73
C LEU A 36 -12.24 -13.63 3.93
N SER A 37 -12.52 -14.82 4.48
CA SER A 37 -11.99 -15.28 5.77
C SER A 37 -10.48 -15.43 5.88
N HIS A 38 -9.76 -15.46 4.75
CA HIS A 38 -8.30 -15.60 4.69
C HIS A 38 -7.62 -14.45 3.95
N LYS A 39 -8.25 -13.26 3.85
CA LYS A 39 -7.69 -12.09 3.14
C LYS A 39 -7.75 -10.81 3.98
N GLY A 40 -7.03 -9.78 3.52
CA GLY A 40 -7.08 -8.44 4.09
C GLY A 40 -6.21 -8.23 5.35
N ARG A 41 -5.44 -9.23 5.78
CA ARG A 41 -4.52 -9.16 6.93
C ARG A 41 -3.20 -9.84 6.59
N LEU A 42 -2.11 -9.31 7.13
CA LEU A 42 -0.79 -9.94 7.08
C LEU A 42 -0.60 -10.83 8.32
N GLU A 43 -1.18 -12.03 8.27
CA GLU A 43 -1.19 -13.00 9.36
C GLU A 43 -0.88 -14.41 8.86
N VAL A 44 -0.24 -15.24 9.68
CA VAL A 44 0.04 -16.64 9.33
C VAL A 44 -1.28 -17.38 9.11
N GLY A 45 -1.38 -18.12 8.00
CA GLY A 45 -2.59 -18.86 7.61
C GLY A 45 -3.57 -18.07 6.74
N TYR A 46 -3.25 -16.82 6.40
CA TYR A 46 -3.95 -16.04 5.37
C TYR A 46 -3.29 -16.24 4.00
N ASP A 47 -4.04 -15.93 2.94
CA ASP A 47 -3.52 -15.95 1.58
C ASP A 47 -2.40 -14.94 1.43
N ALA A 48 -1.36 -15.31 0.67
CA ALA A 48 -0.24 -14.44 0.34
C ALA A 48 -0.63 -13.38 -0.72
N ASP A 49 -1.55 -12.50 -0.33
CA ASP A 49 -2.01 -11.35 -1.09
C ASP A 49 -1.43 -10.07 -0.49
N LEU A 50 -0.53 -9.42 -1.22
CA LEU A 50 0.12 -8.18 -0.80
C LEU A 50 0.09 -7.15 -1.92
N THR A 51 0.01 -5.86 -1.58
CA THR A 51 0.26 -4.78 -2.53
C THR A 51 1.37 -3.91 -1.99
N LEU A 52 2.43 -3.73 -2.77
CA LEU A 52 3.60 -2.93 -2.42
C LEU A 52 3.45 -1.55 -3.06
N PHE A 53 3.62 -0.52 -2.23
CA PHE A 53 3.56 0.87 -2.65
C PHE A 53 4.83 1.60 -2.25
N THR A 54 5.18 2.63 -3.02
CA THR A 54 6.04 3.71 -2.55
C THR A 54 5.21 4.95 -2.23
N LEU A 55 5.71 5.78 -1.32
CA LEU A 55 5.16 7.11 -1.06
C LEU A 55 5.98 8.11 -1.88
N ALA A 56 5.47 8.45 -3.07
CA ALA A 56 6.16 9.36 -3.97
C ALA A 56 5.91 10.82 -3.58
N GLN A 57 6.95 11.66 -3.72
CA GLN A 57 6.88 13.10 -3.53
C GLN A 57 6.63 13.77 -4.89
N THR A 58 5.37 13.84 -5.28
CA THR A 58 4.95 14.33 -6.60
C THR A 58 3.79 15.30 -6.42
N PRO A 59 3.96 16.60 -6.71
CA PRO A 59 2.86 17.57 -6.73
C PRO A 59 1.74 17.07 -7.65
N THR A 60 0.56 16.85 -7.07
CA THR A 60 -0.58 16.24 -7.73
C THR A 60 -1.87 16.97 -7.36
N VAL A 61 -2.72 17.21 -8.36
CA VAL A 61 -4.07 17.71 -8.16
C VAL A 61 -5.03 16.52 -8.13
N LEU A 62 -5.72 16.33 -7.01
CA LEU A 62 -6.81 15.37 -6.89
C LEU A 62 -8.12 16.11 -7.14
N VAL A 63 -8.98 15.57 -8.00
CA VAL A 63 -10.30 16.14 -8.31
C VAL A 63 -11.36 15.11 -7.97
N ASP A 64 -12.37 15.50 -7.20
CA ASP A 64 -13.48 14.63 -6.82
C ASP A 64 -14.66 14.67 -7.82
N ALA A 65 -15.75 13.99 -7.48
CA ALA A 65 -16.94 13.89 -8.33
C ALA A 65 -17.69 15.24 -8.44
N GLU A 66 -17.59 16.08 -7.42
CA GLU A 66 -18.14 17.43 -7.33
C GLU A 66 -17.26 18.48 -8.03
N LYS A 67 -16.12 18.06 -8.61
CA LYS A 67 -15.09 18.88 -9.26
C LYS A 67 -14.33 19.78 -8.29
N GLU A 68 -14.39 19.52 -6.99
CA GLU A 68 -13.51 20.17 -6.03
C GLU A 68 -12.09 19.63 -6.20
N SER A 69 -11.11 20.51 -6.02
CA SER A 69 -9.70 20.20 -6.25
C SER A 69 -8.90 20.30 -4.95
N LEU A 70 -8.07 19.30 -4.69
CA LEU A 70 -7.12 19.26 -3.58
C LEU A 70 -5.69 19.13 -4.11
N GLN A 71 -4.80 20.01 -3.65
CA GLN A 71 -3.37 19.89 -3.90
C GLN A 71 -2.72 18.97 -2.87
N THR A 72 -1.87 18.05 -3.32
CA THR A 72 -1.03 17.20 -2.47
C THR A 72 0.36 17.06 -3.06
N ASP A 73 1.36 16.96 -2.19
CA ASP A 73 2.75 16.71 -2.58
C ASP A 73 3.13 15.24 -2.43
N LYS A 74 2.21 14.39 -1.93
CA LYS A 74 2.46 12.98 -1.68
C LYS A 74 1.33 12.11 -2.22
N ILE A 75 1.71 11.01 -2.88
CA ILE A 75 0.80 10.00 -3.43
C ILE A 75 1.34 8.59 -3.16
N LEU A 76 0.43 7.63 -2.97
CA LEU A 76 0.79 6.20 -2.94
C LEU A 76 0.85 5.69 -4.37
N LEU A 77 2.02 5.24 -4.80
CA LEU A 77 2.22 4.64 -6.13
C LEU A 77 2.38 3.11 -6.00
N PRO A 78 1.53 2.30 -6.67
CA PRO A 78 1.68 0.85 -6.64
C PRO A 78 2.89 0.42 -7.47
N LEU A 79 3.76 -0.39 -6.86
CA LEU A 79 4.93 -0.95 -7.51
C LEU A 79 4.72 -2.42 -7.89
N ALA A 80 4.08 -3.19 -7.01
CA ALA A 80 3.83 -4.60 -7.23
C ALA A 80 2.60 -5.08 -6.48
N ALA A 81 2.05 -6.20 -6.93
CA ALA A 81 1.11 -7.01 -6.17
C ALA A 81 1.62 -8.46 -6.12
N VAL A 82 1.48 -9.09 -4.96
CA VAL A 82 1.57 -10.54 -4.80
C VAL A 82 0.15 -11.04 -4.69
N ARG A 83 -0.23 -12.03 -5.49
CA ARG A 83 -1.55 -12.67 -5.43
C ARG A 83 -1.37 -14.18 -5.32
N ALA A 84 -1.87 -14.77 -4.25
CA ALA A 84 -1.67 -16.18 -3.91
C ALA A 84 -0.19 -16.60 -4.03
N GLY A 85 0.73 -15.75 -3.55
CA GLY A 85 2.17 -15.98 -3.59
C GLY A 85 2.86 -15.70 -4.93
N LYS A 86 2.12 -15.32 -5.98
CA LYS A 86 2.70 -14.95 -7.28
C LYS A 86 2.86 -13.43 -7.41
N GLY A 87 4.07 -12.97 -7.73
CA GLY A 87 4.39 -11.57 -7.97
C GLY A 87 3.91 -11.04 -9.33
N TYR A 88 3.49 -9.78 -9.34
CA TYR A 88 3.06 -9.01 -10.51
C TYR A 88 3.58 -7.58 -10.35
N LEU A 89 4.38 -7.12 -11.31
CA LEU A 89 4.91 -5.75 -11.31
C LEU A 89 3.99 -4.80 -12.05
N THR A 90 3.93 -3.55 -11.60
CA THR A 90 3.47 -2.44 -12.44
C THR A 90 4.61 -2.02 -13.39
N GLU A 91 4.29 -1.22 -14.42
CA GLU A 91 5.31 -0.61 -15.28
C GLU A 91 6.33 0.18 -14.44
N GLN A 92 5.85 0.97 -13.48
CA GLN A 92 6.69 1.72 -12.56
C GLN A 92 7.59 0.82 -11.72
N GLY A 93 7.02 -0.22 -11.09
CA GLY A 93 7.81 -1.15 -10.28
C GLY A 93 8.87 -1.92 -11.08
N SER A 94 8.60 -2.18 -12.36
CA SER A 94 9.56 -2.78 -13.29
C SER A 94 10.68 -1.80 -13.65
N ALA A 95 10.34 -0.54 -13.95
CA ALA A 95 11.29 0.48 -14.34
C ALA A 95 12.26 0.88 -13.22
N GLU A 96 11.80 0.83 -11.96
CA GLU A 96 12.62 1.17 -10.79
C GLU A 96 13.55 0.02 -10.34
N ASN A 97 13.54 -1.14 -11.02
CA ASN A 97 14.26 -2.37 -10.63
C ASN A 97 14.03 -2.75 -9.15
N ALA A 98 12.86 -2.42 -8.60
CA ALA A 98 12.62 -2.51 -7.17
C ALA A 98 12.48 -3.96 -6.67
N PHE A 99 12.16 -4.91 -7.56
CA PHE A 99 11.90 -6.31 -7.21
C PHE A 99 12.32 -7.28 -8.30
N ASP A 100 12.81 -8.45 -7.89
CA ASP A 100 13.01 -9.66 -8.70
C ASP A 100 12.21 -10.79 -8.02
N PHE A 101 11.32 -11.46 -8.76
CA PHE A 101 10.33 -12.42 -8.22
C PHE A 101 10.60 -13.85 -8.67
#